data_AF-A0A315Y6Z4-F1
#
_entry.id   AF-A0A315Y6Z4-F1
#
_cell.length_a   1.000
_cell.length_b   1.000
_cell.length_c   1.000
_cell.angle_alpha   90.00
_cell.angle_beta   90.00
_cell.angle_gamma   90.00
#
_symmetry.space_group_name_H-M   'P 1'
#
loop_
_entity.id
_entity.type
_entity.pdbx_description
1 polymer ?
#
loop_
_entity_poly.entity_id
_entity_poly.type
_entity_poly.pdbx_seq_one_letter_code
_entity_poly.pdbx_strand_id
1 'polypeptide(L)'
;MEPDKMADIYDRNKNAVFRMAFSYCKNKADAEDIMQDVFIKLFTGGAEFENEDKERSWILKVTVNKCRDMFRSLIYRYSLTSIPLDEACLTYETPEESEVYHAVMSLPTKYRIVIHLYYYEDYSVKEISSITGTKESAVQTQLYRARKKLKDILGKELLT
;
A
#
# COMPACT_ATOMS: atom_id res chain seq x y z
N MET A 1 -0.30 -7.89 25.23
CA MET A 1 0.65 -6.79 24.97
C MET A 1 0.22 -5.58 25.79
N GLU A 2 1.16 -4.85 26.38
CA GLU A 2 0.84 -3.69 27.22
C GLU A 2 0.33 -2.50 26.38
N PRO A 3 -0.56 -1.63 26.92
CA PRO A 3 -1.15 -0.51 26.17
C PRO A 3 -0.14 0.45 25.56
N ASP A 4 0.93 0.80 26.29
CA ASP A 4 1.95 1.75 25.80
C ASP A 4 2.70 1.19 24.59
N LYS A 5 2.99 -0.12 24.61
CA LYS A 5 3.60 -0.82 23.49
C LYS A 5 2.66 -0.90 22.28
N MET A 6 1.35 -1.06 22.50
CA MET A 6 0.36 -1.01 21.41
C MET A 6 0.31 0.37 20.75
N ALA A 7 0.34 1.43 21.55
CA ALA A 7 0.31 2.82 21.06
C ALA A 7 1.54 3.15 20.22
N ASP A 8 2.74 2.78 20.69
CA ASP A 8 3.98 2.97 19.94
C ASP A 8 3.95 2.26 18.57
N ILE A 9 3.57 0.97 18.57
CA ILE A 9 3.43 0.17 17.34
C ILE A 9 2.41 0.79 16.39
N TYR A 10 1.29 1.28 16.92
CA TYR A 10 0.28 1.94 16.11
C TYR A 10 0.81 3.23 15.49
N ASP A 11 1.39 4.12 16.28
CA ASP A 11 1.82 5.45 15.83
C ASP A 11 2.93 5.40 14.78
N ARG A 12 3.87 4.46 14.93
CA ARG A 12 4.97 4.29 13.97
C ARG A 12 4.55 3.62 12.65
N ASN A 13 3.48 2.81 12.64
CA ASN A 13 3.05 2.06 11.46
C ASN A 13 1.77 2.58 10.78
N LYS A 14 0.92 3.36 11.48
CA LYS A 14 -0.42 3.77 10.98
C LYS A 14 -0.40 4.38 9.59
N ASN A 15 0.58 5.25 9.31
CA ASN A 15 0.67 5.93 8.02
C ASN A 15 1.01 4.97 6.88
N ALA A 16 1.95 4.03 7.11
CA ALA A 16 2.33 3.02 6.11
C ALA A 16 1.15 2.08 5.82
N VAL A 17 0.45 1.62 6.86
CA VAL A 17 -0.74 0.77 6.70
C VAL A 17 -1.84 1.48 5.94
N PHE A 18 -2.16 2.72 6.33
CA PHE A 18 -3.19 3.51 5.68
C PHE A 18 -2.84 3.78 4.21
N ARG A 19 -1.62 4.25 3.93
CA ARG A 19 -1.18 4.55 2.56
C ARG A 19 -1.17 3.30 1.69
N MET A 20 -0.74 2.16 2.23
CA MET A 20 -0.81 0.88 1.53
C MET A 20 -2.26 0.52 1.21
N ALA A 21 -3.15 0.51 2.20
CA ALA A 21 -4.56 0.18 2.01
C ALA A 21 -5.24 1.14 1.03
N PHE A 22 -5.00 2.44 1.15
CA PHE A 22 -5.52 3.46 0.24
C PHE A 22 -5.00 3.28 -1.20
N SER A 23 -3.73 2.89 -1.36
CA SER A 23 -3.16 2.55 -2.67
C SER A 23 -3.89 1.39 -3.34
N TYR A 24 -4.56 0.51 -2.60
CA TYR A 24 -5.47 -0.48 -3.17
C TYR A 24 -6.84 0.11 -3.46
N CYS A 25 -7.48 0.63 -2.42
CA CYS A 25 -8.92 0.87 -2.37
C CYS A 25 -9.35 2.17 -3.04
N LYS A 26 -8.48 3.19 -3.06
CA LYS A 26 -8.80 4.57 -3.50
C LYS A 26 -9.98 5.21 -2.75
N ASN A 27 -10.34 4.65 -1.61
CA ASN A 27 -11.44 5.10 -0.77
C ASN A 27 -10.90 5.16 0.66
N LYS A 28 -11.15 6.28 1.34
CA LYS A 28 -10.65 6.51 2.69
C LYS A 28 -11.28 5.55 3.69
N ALA A 29 -12.60 5.40 3.66
CA ALA A 29 -13.33 4.53 4.59
C ALA A 29 -12.85 3.08 4.46
N ASP A 30 -12.74 2.55 3.23
CA ASP A 30 -12.20 1.20 2.99
C ASP A 30 -10.76 1.05 3.55
N ALA A 31 -9.93 2.08 3.39
CA ALA A 31 -8.56 2.08 3.87
C ALA A 31 -8.48 2.12 5.40
N GLU A 32 -9.32 2.92 6.06
CA GLU A 32 -9.45 3.00 7.51
C GLU A 32 -9.97 1.68 8.09
N ASP A 33 -10.97 1.06 7.45
CA ASP A 33 -11.52 -0.23 7.87
C ASP A 33 -10.46 -1.34 7.77
N ILE A 34 -9.72 -1.42 6.66
CA ILE A 34 -8.61 -2.37 6.51
C ILE A 34 -7.53 -2.12 7.56
N MET A 35 -7.19 -0.85 7.81
CA MET A 35 -6.19 -0.50 8.81
C MET A 35 -6.61 -0.95 10.21
N GLN A 36 -7.86 -0.69 10.61
CA GLN A 36 -8.41 -1.15 11.88
C GLN A 36 -8.32 -2.68 12.00
N ASP A 37 -8.75 -3.40 10.96
CA ASP A 37 -8.67 -4.86 10.89
C ASP A 37 -7.25 -5.41 11.07
N VAL A 38 -6.26 -4.74 10.48
CA VAL A 38 -4.84 -5.11 10.58
C VAL A 38 -4.35 -4.96 12.02
N PHE A 39 -4.61 -3.83 12.66
CA PHE A 39 -4.16 -3.58 14.03
C PHE A 39 -4.92 -4.43 15.06
N ILE A 40 -6.22 -4.64 14.88
CA ILE A 40 -6.99 -5.58 15.72
C ILE A 40 -6.35 -6.97 15.63
N LYS A 41 -6.04 -7.44 14.42
CA LYS A 41 -5.39 -8.75 14.24
C LYS A 41 -3.99 -8.80 14.86
N LEU A 42 -3.22 -7.73 14.77
CA LEU A 42 -1.89 -7.64 15.40
C LEU A 42 -1.99 -7.77 16.92
N PHE A 43 -2.90 -7.02 17.53
CA PHE A 43 -3.02 -6.90 18.98
C PHE A 43 -3.72 -8.08 19.64
N THR A 44 -4.61 -8.77 18.91
CA THR A 44 -5.32 -9.96 19.40
C THR A 44 -4.65 -11.28 18.99
N GLY A 45 -3.82 -11.27 17.94
CA GLY A 45 -3.28 -12.47 17.31
C GLY A 45 -2.07 -13.10 18.00
N GLY A 46 -1.57 -12.51 19.10
CA GLY A 46 -0.44 -13.04 19.87
C GLY A 46 0.88 -13.13 19.07
N ALA A 47 1.03 -12.33 18.01
CA ALA A 47 2.23 -12.36 17.20
C ALA A 47 3.42 -11.75 17.97
N GLU A 48 4.52 -12.48 18.03
CA GLU A 48 5.80 -12.00 18.54
C GLU A 48 6.77 -11.84 17.38
N PHE A 49 7.50 -10.73 17.38
CA PHE A 49 8.46 -10.39 16.34
C PHE A 49 9.86 -10.29 16.94
N GLU A 50 10.82 -10.83 16.20
CA GLU A 50 12.23 -10.76 16.56
C GLU A 50 12.76 -9.32 16.57
N ASN A 51 12.26 -8.48 15.64
CA ASN A 51 12.62 -7.07 15.52
C ASN A 51 11.53 -6.28 14.78
N GLU A 52 11.73 -4.96 14.73
CA GLU A 52 10.79 -4.03 14.11
C GLU A 52 10.60 -4.26 12.60
N ASP A 53 11.63 -4.69 11.87
CA ASP A 53 11.54 -4.94 10.43
C ASP A 53 10.62 -6.13 10.12
N LYS A 54 10.71 -7.18 10.94
CA LYS A 54 9.81 -8.35 10.85
C LYS A 54 8.39 -7.98 11.21
N GLU A 55 8.20 -7.13 12.21
CA GLU A 55 6.88 -6.60 12.57
C GLU A 55 6.28 -5.80 11.40
N ARG A 56 7.02 -4.81 10.87
CA ARG A 56 6.55 -3.98 9.73
C ARG A 56 6.24 -4.83 8.50
N SER A 57 7.11 -5.79 8.19
CA SER A 57 6.90 -6.73 7.07
C SER A 57 5.65 -7.59 7.26
N TRP A 58 5.39 -8.06 8.48
CA TRP A 58 4.19 -8.81 8.80
C TRP A 58 2.94 -7.94 8.66
N ILE A 59 2.97 -6.72 9.21
CA ILE A 59 1.86 -5.76 9.14
C ILE A 59 1.50 -5.51 7.67
N LEU A 60 2.47 -5.14 6.83
CA LEU A 60 2.23 -4.85 5.41
C LEU A 60 1.76 -6.09 4.64
N LYS A 61 2.27 -7.28 4.97
CA LYS A 61 1.77 -8.54 4.40
C LYS A 61 0.30 -8.77 4.75
N VAL A 62 -0.10 -8.53 5.99
CA VAL A 62 -1.50 -8.65 6.41
C VAL A 62 -2.36 -7.61 5.69
N THR A 63 -1.90 -6.37 5.59
CA THR A 63 -2.59 -5.30 4.84
C THR A 63 -2.82 -5.70 3.38
N VAL A 64 -1.78 -6.15 2.68
CA VAL A 64 -1.86 -6.61 1.27
C VAL A 64 -2.86 -7.76 1.11
N ASN A 65 -2.89 -8.71 2.05
CA ASN A 65 -3.84 -9.81 2.00
C ASN A 65 -5.28 -9.35 2.22
N LYS A 66 -5.52 -8.51 3.23
CA LYS A 66 -6.84 -7.93 3.51
C LYS A 66 -7.38 -7.14 2.32
N CYS A 67 -6.53 -6.31 1.69
CA CYS A 67 -6.90 -5.61 0.47
C CYS A 67 -7.29 -6.59 -0.65
N ARG A 68 -6.49 -7.64 -0.88
CA ARG A 68 -6.82 -8.63 -1.91
C ARG A 68 -8.12 -9.37 -1.64
N ASP A 69 -8.39 -9.72 -0.40
CA ASP A 69 -9.61 -10.43 -0.02
C ASP A 69 -10.85 -9.54 -0.23
N MET A 70 -10.75 -8.26 0.11
CA MET A 70 -11.79 -7.27 -0.22
C MET A 70 -12.05 -7.19 -1.74
N PHE A 71 -11.01 -7.07 -2.56
CA PHE A 71 -11.13 -7.01 -4.02
C PHE A 71 -11.53 -8.34 -4.69
N ARG A 72 -11.35 -9.47 -3.99
CA ARG A 72 -11.86 -10.78 -4.41
C ARG A 72 -13.34 -10.94 -4.13
N SER A 73 -13.88 -10.23 -3.14
CA SER A 73 -15.32 -10.21 -2.85
C SER A 73 -16.10 -9.80 -4.09
N LEU A 74 -17.06 -10.64 -4.49
CA LEU A 74 -17.93 -10.39 -5.64
C LEU A 74 -18.68 -9.06 -5.49
N ILE A 75 -19.05 -8.68 -4.26
CA ILE A 75 -19.73 -7.43 -3.93
C ILE A 75 -18.87 -6.22 -4.31
N TYR A 76 -17.57 -6.25 -3.99
CA TYR A 76 -16.66 -5.16 -4.33
C TYR A 76 -16.46 -5.03 -5.85
N ARG A 77 -16.43 -6.14 -6.58
CA ARG A 77 -16.32 -6.14 -8.05
C ARG A 77 -17.50 -5.50 -8.75
N TYR A 78 -18.71 -5.64 -8.19
CA TYR A 78 -19.92 -4.97 -8.70
C TYR A 78 -20.00 -3.49 -8.27
N SER A 79 -19.38 -3.11 -7.15
CA SER A 79 -19.39 -1.73 -6.63
C SER A 79 -18.37 -0.80 -7.29
N LEU A 80 -17.31 -1.32 -7.91
CA LEU A 80 -16.22 -0.54 -8.52
C LEU A 80 -16.61 0.26 -9.78
N THR A 81 -17.86 0.16 -10.24
CA THR A 81 -18.32 0.83 -11.46
C THR A 81 -18.38 2.37 -11.34
N SER A 82 -18.31 2.93 -10.14
CA SER A 82 -18.49 4.39 -9.95
C SER A 82 -18.11 4.92 -8.56
N ILE A 83 -17.00 4.48 -7.95
CA ILE A 83 -16.51 5.10 -6.70
C ILE A 83 -15.59 6.28 -7.05
N PRO A 84 -15.95 7.53 -6.72
CA PRO A 84 -15.06 8.68 -6.86
C PRO A 84 -13.82 8.50 -5.97
N LEU A 85 -12.65 8.91 -6.46
CA LEU A 85 -11.44 8.97 -5.66
C LEU A 85 -11.67 9.96 -4.51
N ASP A 86 -11.48 9.52 -3.27
CA ASP A 86 -11.53 10.44 -2.12
C ASP A 86 -10.22 11.24 -2.06
N GLU A 87 -10.16 12.33 -2.82
CA GLU A 87 -9.00 13.23 -2.91
C GLU A 87 -8.72 13.99 -1.61
N ALA A 88 -9.71 14.07 -0.70
CA ALA A 88 -9.65 14.91 0.50
C ALA A 88 -8.66 14.42 1.58
N CYS A 89 -8.00 13.28 1.36
CA CYS A 89 -7.18 12.62 2.37
C CYS A 89 -5.68 12.96 2.31
N LEU A 90 -5.23 13.71 1.30
CA LEU A 90 -3.81 13.90 1.04
C LEU A 90 -3.48 15.39 0.96
N THR A 91 -2.72 15.85 1.94
CA THR A 91 -2.03 17.13 1.90
C THR A 91 -0.73 16.93 1.12
N TYR A 92 -0.61 17.58 -0.04
CA TYR A 92 0.63 17.63 -0.82
C TYR A 92 1.41 18.89 -0.43
N GLU A 93 2.73 18.77 -0.27
CA GLU A 93 3.58 19.93 0.08
C GLU A 93 3.91 20.75 -1.17
N THR A 94 3.89 20.11 -2.36
CA THR A 94 4.16 20.76 -3.65
C THR A 94 3.23 20.27 -4.79
N PRO A 95 3.04 21.08 -5.85
CA PRO A 95 2.35 20.65 -7.08
C PRO A 95 2.98 19.42 -7.76
N GLU A 96 4.31 19.32 -7.75
CA GLU A 96 5.05 18.22 -8.36
C GLU A 96 4.81 16.89 -7.62
N GLU A 97 4.73 16.92 -6.28
CA GLU A 97 4.35 15.75 -5.48
C GLU A 97 2.93 15.28 -5.78
N SER A 98 2.00 16.22 -6.01
CA SER A 98 0.64 15.93 -6.41
C SER A 98 0.60 15.23 -7.77
N GLU A 99 1.35 15.72 -8.77
CA GLU A 99 1.39 15.12 -10.10
C GLU A 99 1.95 13.69 -10.09
N VAL A 100 3.08 13.47 -9.41
CA VAL A 100 3.67 12.13 -9.24
C VAL A 100 2.69 11.20 -8.52
N TYR A 101 2.03 11.69 -7.48
CA TYR A 101 1.02 10.93 -6.75
C TYR A 101 -0.14 10.51 -7.65
N HIS A 102 -0.73 11.44 -8.39
CA HIS A 102 -1.83 11.17 -9.31
C HIS A 102 -1.41 10.18 -10.41
N ALA A 103 -0.18 10.30 -10.92
CA ALA A 103 0.37 9.34 -11.89
C ALA A 103 0.47 7.94 -11.29
N VAL A 104 0.99 7.79 -10.07
CA VAL A 104 1.04 6.49 -9.36
C VAL A 104 -0.37 5.95 -9.09
N MET A 105 -1.32 6.80 -8.72
CA MET A 105 -2.71 6.42 -8.51
C MET A 105 -3.46 6.05 -9.79
N SER A 106 -3.01 6.54 -10.96
CA SER A 106 -3.57 6.13 -12.25
C SER A 106 -3.13 4.71 -12.68
N LEU A 107 -2.03 4.20 -12.11
CA LEU A 107 -1.53 2.87 -12.45
C LEU A 107 -2.54 1.77 -12.08
N PRO A 108 -2.65 0.68 -12.87
CA PRO A 108 -3.30 -0.54 -12.44
C PRO A 108 -2.77 -1.02 -11.09
N THR A 109 -3.67 -1.50 -10.21
CA THR A 109 -3.36 -1.85 -8.81
C THR A 109 -2.09 -2.69 -8.66
N LYS A 110 -1.92 -3.74 -9.47
CA LYS A 110 -0.72 -4.61 -9.44
C LYS A 110 0.62 -3.89 -9.63
N TYR A 111 0.64 -2.76 -10.33
CA TYR A 111 1.85 -1.96 -10.55
C TYR A 111 2.03 -0.93 -9.43
N ARG A 112 0.93 -0.33 -8.97
CA ARG A 112 0.95 0.62 -7.86
C ARG A 112 1.52 0.02 -6.58
N ILE A 113 1.13 -1.21 -6.26
CA ILE A 113 1.57 -1.92 -5.04
C ILE A 113 3.09 -2.07 -5.01
N VAL A 114 3.69 -2.55 -6.09
CA VAL A 114 5.14 -2.77 -6.13
C VAL A 114 5.91 -1.45 -6.14
N ILE A 115 5.36 -0.40 -6.75
CA ILE A 115 5.95 0.94 -6.67
C ILE A 115 5.90 1.45 -5.23
N HIS A 116 4.76 1.31 -4.55
CA HIS A 116 4.61 1.76 -3.17
C HIS A 116 5.60 1.05 -2.24
N LEU A 117 5.62 -0.29 -2.27
CA LEU A 117 6.52 -1.08 -1.44
C LEU A 117 8.01 -0.80 -1.72
N TYR A 118 8.38 -0.51 -2.98
CA TYR A 118 9.77 -0.29 -3.34
C TYR A 118 10.26 1.12 -3.03
N TYR A 119 9.47 2.15 -3.34
CA TYR A 119 9.93 3.54 -3.28
C TYR A 119 9.48 4.30 -2.02
N TYR A 120 8.37 3.90 -1.40
CA TYR A 120 7.86 4.56 -0.19
C TYR A 120 8.18 3.77 1.09
N GLU A 121 8.42 2.48 0.96
CA GLU A 121 8.66 1.56 2.07
C GLU A 121 10.05 0.90 2.01
N ASP A 122 10.88 1.25 1.01
CA ASP A 122 12.27 0.79 0.83
C ASP A 122 12.49 -0.73 0.80
N TYR A 123 11.47 -1.53 0.46
CA TYR A 123 11.61 -2.99 0.40
C TYR A 123 12.33 -3.46 -0.87
N SER A 124 13.22 -4.44 -0.69
CA SER A 124 13.85 -5.14 -1.80
C SER A 124 12.86 -6.00 -2.59
N VAL A 125 13.21 -6.36 -3.84
CA VAL A 125 12.41 -7.27 -4.68
C VAL A 125 12.06 -8.58 -3.95
N LYS A 126 13.01 -9.12 -3.18
CA LYS A 126 12.86 -10.36 -2.41
C LYS A 126 11.83 -10.21 -1.29
N GLU A 127 11.85 -9.09 -0.58
CA GLU A 127 10.90 -8.80 0.49
C GLU A 127 9.51 -8.51 -0.09
N ILE A 128 9.43 -7.75 -1.18
CA ILE A 128 8.17 -7.51 -1.90
C ILE A 128 7.55 -8.83 -2.37
N SER A 129 8.36 -9.76 -2.89
CA SER A 129 7.92 -11.12 -3.23
C SER A 129 7.30 -11.83 -2.02
N SER A 130 7.92 -11.71 -0.85
CA SER A 130 7.46 -12.32 0.40
C SER A 130 6.19 -11.68 0.97
N ILE A 131 6.08 -10.36 0.89
CA ILE A 131 4.92 -9.56 1.33
C ILE A 131 3.73 -9.83 0.41
N THR A 132 3.97 -9.79 -0.90
CA THR A 132 2.91 -9.94 -1.91
C THR A 132 2.62 -11.40 -2.28
N GLY A 133 3.41 -12.38 -1.84
CA GLY A 133 3.25 -13.78 -2.25
C GLY A 133 3.33 -14.00 -3.77
N THR A 134 4.10 -13.16 -4.48
CA THR A 134 4.35 -13.28 -5.92
C THR A 134 5.80 -13.63 -6.19
N LYS A 135 6.13 -14.20 -7.35
CA LYS A 135 7.53 -14.54 -7.69
C LYS A 135 8.37 -13.27 -7.85
N GLU A 136 9.64 -13.29 -7.44
CA GLU A 136 10.58 -12.17 -7.62
C GLU A 136 10.66 -11.69 -9.08
N SER A 137 10.67 -12.61 -10.05
CA SER A 137 10.65 -12.28 -11.48
C SER A 137 9.38 -11.53 -11.91
N ALA A 138 8.25 -11.82 -11.28
CA ALA A 138 7.00 -11.10 -11.49
C ALA A 138 7.08 -9.69 -10.89
N VAL A 139 7.65 -9.54 -9.69
CA VAL A 139 7.88 -8.24 -9.05
C VAL A 139 8.78 -7.36 -9.92
N GLN A 140 9.91 -7.89 -10.41
CA GLN A 140 10.81 -7.17 -11.32
C GLN A 140 10.09 -6.72 -12.59
N THR A 141 9.32 -7.62 -13.20
CA THR A 141 8.54 -7.31 -14.40
C THR A 141 7.48 -6.24 -14.14
N GLN A 142 6.81 -6.31 -12.98
CA GLN A 142 5.81 -5.32 -12.57
C GLN A 142 6.46 -3.96 -12.33
N LEU A 143 7.58 -3.89 -11.62
CA LEU A 143 8.35 -2.66 -11.42
C LEU A 143 8.81 -2.04 -12.74
N TYR A 144 9.36 -2.86 -13.65
CA TYR A 144 9.76 -2.39 -14.98
C TYR A 144 8.58 -1.79 -15.76
N ARG A 145 7.44 -2.51 -15.82
CA ARG A 145 6.24 -2.04 -16.52
C ARG A 145 5.61 -0.81 -15.84
N ALA A 146 5.65 -0.76 -14.51
CA ALA A 146 5.16 0.39 -13.73
C ALA A 146 5.97 1.64 -14.06
N ARG A 147 7.31 1.55 -14.00
CA ARG A 147 8.21 2.66 -14.37
C ARG A 147 8.00 3.13 -15.81
N LYS A 148 7.84 2.20 -16.76
CA LYS A 148 7.56 2.55 -18.15
C LYS A 148 6.25 3.35 -18.27
N LYS A 149 5.19 2.89 -17.60
CA LYS A 149 3.90 3.60 -17.58
C LYS A 149 4.00 4.97 -16.93
N LEU A 150 4.69 5.09 -15.79
CA LEU A 150 4.89 6.38 -15.12
C LEU A 150 5.66 7.35 -16.01
N LYS A 151 6.68 6.87 -16.71
CA LYS A 151 7.42 7.69 -17.70
C LYS A 151 6.52 8.18 -18.84
N ASP A 152 5.61 7.33 -19.32
CA ASP A 152 4.66 7.72 -20.37
C ASP A 152 3.62 8.74 -19.85
N ILE A 153 3.22 8.64 -18.58
CA ILE A 153 2.23 9.53 -17.93
C ILE A 153 2.84 10.89 -17.58
N LEU A 154 4.02 10.90 -16.98
CA LEU A 154 4.68 12.09 -16.44
C LEU A 154 5.47 12.90 -17.49
N GLY A 155 5.60 12.37 -18.73
CA GLY A 155 6.35 13.05 -19.79
C GLY A 155 7.85 13.22 -19.49
N LYS A 156 8.61 13.69 -20.48
CA LYS A 156 10.07 13.86 -20.41
C LYS A 156 10.53 15.04 -19.53
N GLU A 157 9.64 15.93 -19.10
CA GLU A 157 9.99 17.26 -18.57
C GLU A 157 10.45 17.25 -17.11
N LEU A 158 10.07 16.25 -16.31
CA LEU A 158 10.57 16.07 -14.94
C LEU A 158 12.02 15.52 -14.86
N LEU A 159 12.73 15.44 -15.99
CA LEU A 159 14.12 14.97 -16.08
C LEU A 159 15.09 16.00 -16.72
N THR A 160 14.69 17.27 -16.78
CA THR A 160 15.57 18.42 -17.13
C THR A 160 15.69 19.34 -15.93
#